data_AF-A0A6J8DR99-F1
#
_entry.id   AF-A0A6J8DR99-F1
#
_cell.length_a   1.000
_cell.length_b   1.000
_cell.length_c   1.000
_cell.angle_alpha   90.00
_cell.angle_beta   90.00
_cell.angle_gamma   90.00
#
_symmetry.space_group_name_H-M   'P 1'
#
loop_
_entity.id
_entity.type
_entity.pdbx_description
1 polymer ?
#
loop_
_entity_poly.entity_id
_entity_poly.type
_entity_poly.pdbx_seq_one_letter_code
_entity_poly.pdbx_strand_id
1 'polypeptide(L)'
;MKYKSCLENLDLAKNDFDIHQIMVISLLKLLSNLKRFDISQLERDQNLKMFHYDYRRSSKHSDHLAKLDNQSIVYNSYYRISDFLISLPSSLEYFNGSFIEVRAGHSPNSITFTGIKHMKMFDIASTTLEDCNYTIKGLENVEVLNISNFKCHVLNYTFLRSCANLQQLIMHSSSLGTGLENDHQGVFLKDLKSLQHINFARNEFKLPFSKLAFQSQLHSLRFLTLEGNMFTIMPVNLADFNHLRLLDIRNNKILYLTNKETNDIERLIKK
;
A
#
# COMPACT_ATOMS: atom_id res chain seq x y z
N MET A 1 9.23 28.61 -25.16
CA MET A 1 9.58 27.29 -25.72
C MET A 1 9.14 26.21 -24.75
N LYS A 2 8.16 25.36 -25.11
CA LYS A 2 7.86 24.15 -24.33
C LYS A 2 8.95 23.14 -24.65
N TYR A 3 9.92 22.96 -23.76
CA TYR A 3 10.79 21.79 -23.81
C TYR A 3 9.86 20.56 -23.72
N LYS A 4 9.67 19.84 -24.82
CA LYS A 4 9.14 18.47 -24.75
C LYS A 4 10.23 17.66 -24.06
N SER A 5 10.12 17.51 -22.74
CA SER A 5 11.01 16.64 -21.98
C SER A 5 10.85 15.21 -22.50
N CYS A 6 11.93 14.61 -23.02
CA CYS A 6 11.96 13.21 -23.43
C CYS A 6 12.25 12.24 -22.26
N LEU A 7 12.32 12.76 -21.03
CA LEU A 7 12.66 11.96 -19.87
C LEU A 7 11.48 11.06 -19.48
N GLU A 8 11.63 9.75 -19.72
CA GLU A 8 10.63 8.74 -19.37
C GLU A 8 10.95 8.00 -18.07
N ASN A 9 12.21 7.97 -17.64
CA ASN A 9 12.64 7.30 -16.42
C ASN A 9 13.48 8.26 -15.59
N LEU A 10 13.17 8.36 -14.29
CA LEU A 10 13.92 9.14 -13.33
C LEU A 10 14.14 8.28 -12.10
N ASP A 11 15.41 8.02 -11.80
CA ASP A 11 15.85 7.27 -10.63
C ASP A 11 16.63 8.22 -9.73
N LEU A 12 16.07 8.49 -8.56
CA LEU A 12 16.64 9.30 -7.50
C LEU A 12 16.83 8.46 -6.23
N ALA A 13 16.80 7.13 -6.33
CA ALA A 13 16.96 6.26 -5.17
C ALA A 13 18.29 6.52 -4.46
N LYS A 14 18.31 6.36 -3.13
CA LYS A 14 19.51 6.50 -2.29
C LYS A 14 20.20 7.87 -2.38
N ASN A 15 19.42 8.92 -2.60
CA ASN A 15 19.90 10.29 -2.51
C ASN A 15 19.42 10.94 -1.19
N ASP A 16 20.06 12.03 -0.80
CA ASP A 16 19.75 12.81 0.41
C ASP A 16 18.79 13.97 0.09
N PHE A 17 17.69 13.66 -0.62
CA PHE A 17 16.64 14.65 -0.89
C PHE A 17 15.66 14.69 0.28
N ASP A 18 15.35 15.88 0.78
CA ASP A 18 14.21 16.04 1.67
C ASP A 18 12.88 15.83 0.91
N ILE A 19 11.83 15.42 1.63
CA ILE A 19 10.51 15.17 1.05
C ILE A 19 9.90 16.42 0.40
N HIS A 20 10.29 17.63 0.82
CA HIS A 20 9.83 18.86 0.19
C HIS A 20 10.46 19.06 -1.19
N GLN A 21 11.75 18.76 -1.36
CA GLN A 21 12.43 18.80 -2.66
C GLN A 21 11.77 17.85 -3.65
N ILE A 22 11.33 16.68 -3.19
CA ILE A 22 10.63 15.71 -4.04
C ILE A 22 9.18 16.12 -4.32
N MET A 23 8.46 16.63 -3.32
CA MET A 23 7.12 17.17 -3.54
C MET A 23 7.16 18.35 -4.51
N VAL A 24 8.21 19.16 -4.48
CA VAL A 24 8.45 20.19 -5.49
C VAL A 24 8.69 19.53 -6.85
N ILE A 25 9.55 18.51 -6.97
CA ILE A 25 9.78 17.78 -8.22
C ILE A 25 8.50 17.13 -8.78
N SER A 26 7.62 16.57 -7.94
CA SER A 26 6.35 15.98 -8.36
C SER A 26 5.30 17.03 -8.75
N LEU A 27 5.38 18.23 -8.16
CA LEU A 27 4.58 19.40 -8.54
C LEU A 27 5.09 20.12 -9.80
N LEU A 28 6.33 19.87 -10.21
CA LEU A 28 6.83 20.37 -11.49
C LEU A 28 6.08 19.64 -12.61
N LYS A 29 5.04 20.30 -13.16
CA LYS A 29 4.36 19.98 -14.43
C LYS A 29 5.30 19.80 -15.64
N LEU A 30 6.62 19.89 -15.44
CA LEU A 30 7.69 19.72 -16.40
C LEU A 30 7.96 18.24 -16.74
N LEU A 31 7.54 17.30 -15.89
CA LEU A 31 7.77 15.85 -16.08
C LEU A 31 6.57 15.15 -16.74
N SER A 32 6.00 15.74 -17.79
CA SER A 32 4.74 15.27 -18.41
C SER A 32 4.82 13.92 -19.13
N ASN A 33 6.03 13.42 -19.38
CA ASN A 33 6.28 12.16 -20.10
C ASN A 33 6.93 11.08 -19.21
N LEU A 34 7.09 11.36 -17.91
CA LEU A 34 7.73 10.45 -16.98
C LEU A 34 6.84 9.22 -16.77
N LYS A 35 7.35 8.03 -17.09
CA LYS A 35 6.68 6.73 -16.94
C LYS A 35 7.15 5.99 -15.70
N ARG A 36 8.43 6.11 -15.34
CA ARG A 36 9.02 5.48 -14.14
C ARG A 36 9.64 6.52 -13.24
N PHE A 37 9.31 6.44 -11.96
CA PHE A 37 9.88 7.29 -10.94
C PHE A 37 10.29 6.46 -9.73
N ASP A 38 11.59 6.41 -9.46
CA ASP A 38 12.15 5.78 -8.27
C ASP A 38 12.72 6.86 -7.36
N ILE A 39 12.22 6.88 -6.14
CA ILE A 39 12.63 7.76 -5.04
C ILE A 39 12.81 6.92 -3.78
N SER A 40 13.22 5.66 -3.92
CA SER A 40 13.36 4.76 -2.78
C SER A 40 14.59 5.05 -1.93
N GLN A 41 14.54 4.67 -0.66
CA GLN A 41 15.68 4.74 0.28
C GLN A 41 16.26 6.15 0.42
N LEU A 42 15.39 7.16 0.48
CA LEU A 42 15.81 8.52 0.77
C LEU A 42 16.13 8.62 2.26
N GLU A 43 17.35 9.04 2.57
CA GLU A 43 17.83 9.11 3.94
C GLU A 43 17.18 10.24 4.74
N ARG A 44 17.30 10.08 6.06
CA ARG A 44 16.63 10.85 7.09
C ARG A 44 17.33 12.19 7.30
N ASP A 45 16.68 13.30 6.94
CA ASP A 45 17.06 14.58 7.55
C ASP A 45 16.53 14.62 9.00
N GLN A 46 17.44 14.51 9.96
CA GLN A 46 17.15 14.52 11.40
C GLN A 46 16.50 15.84 11.87
N ASN A 47 16.50 16.88 11.04
CA ASN A 47 15.98 18.21 11.38
C ASN A 47 14.55 18.50 10.90
N LEU A 48 13.87 17.54 10.27
CA LEU A 48 12.54 17.78 9.70
C LEU A 48 11.43 17.85 10.77
N LYS A 49 11.05 19.07 11.17
CA LYS A 49 9.70 19.36 11.68
C LYS A 49 8.80 19.61 10.46
N MET A 50 7.89 18.68 10.17
CA MET A 50 6.90 18.91 9.12
C MET A 50 5.93 20.03 9.53
N PHE A 51 5.80 21.02 8.65
CA PHE A 51 4.72 22.00 8.69
C PHE A 51 3.38 21.32 8.42
N HIS A 52 2.37 21.64 9.22
CA HIS A 52 0.98 21.41 8.84
C HIS A 52 0.72 22.10 7.49
N TYR A 53 0.50 21.32 6.43
CA TYR A 53 0.09 21.87 5.14
C TYR A 53 -1.38 22.27 5.23
N ASP A 54 -1.60 23.49 5.70
CA ASP A 54 -2.93 24.05 5.90
C ASP A 54 -3.59 24.31 4.53
N TYR A 55 -4.62 23.52 4.20
CA TYR A 55 -5.25 23.42 2.87
C TYR A 55 -5.94 24.72 2.40
N ARG A 56 -5.92 25.80 3.19
CA ARG A 56 -6.64 27.05 2.88
C ARG A 56 -5.98 27.94 1.81
N ARG A 57 -4.73 27.69 1.38
CA ARG A 57 -4.05 28.59 0.42
C ARG A 57 -4.40 28.41 -1.06
N SER A 58 -5.29 27.47 -1.42
CA SER A 58 -5.74 27.32 -2.82
C SER A 58 -7.15 27.84 -3.14
N SER A 59 -7.94 28.27 -2.14
CA SER A 59 -9.20 28.99 -2.40
C SER A 59 -8.96 30.51 -2.35
N LYS A 60 -8.56 31.10 -3.48
CA LYS A 60 -8.61 32.55 -3.65
C LYS A 60 -10.08 33.02 -3.63
N HIS A 61 -10.51 33.66 -2.55
CA HIS A 61 -11.09 35.02 -2.54
C HIS A 61 -11.67 35.41 -1.17
N SER A 62 -10.97 36.27 -0.44
CA SER A 62 -11.44 37.47 0.30
C SER A 62 -10.31 37.88 1.25
N ASP A 63 -9.56 38.93 0.89
CA ASP A 63 -9.73 40.31 1.34
C ASP A 63 -8.96 40.63 2.63
N HIS A 64 -7.94 41.49 2.43
CA HIS A 64 -7.44 42.54 3.31
C HIS A 64 -7.01 42.24 4.76
N LEU A 65 -5.73 42.64 5.02
CA LEU A 65 -5.12 43.05 6.29
C LEU A 65 -4.82 41.88 7.27
N ALA A 66 -3.72 41.81 8.01
CA ALA A 66 -2.82 42.83 8.51
C ALA A 66 -1.41 42.27 8.76
N LYS A 67 -0.45 43.19 8.80
CA LYS A 67 0.84 43.07 9.52
C LYS A 67 0.62 42.46 10.92
N LEU A 68 1.55 41.64 11.42
CA LEU A 68 2.25 41.85 12.70
C LEU A 68 3.12 40.66 13.13
N ASP A 69 4.34 41.04 13.53
CA ASP A 69 5.17 40.61 14.65
C ASP A 69 5.52 39.14 14.96
N ASN A 70 6.84 38.97 15.06
CA ASN A 70 7.56 38.00 15.87
C ASN A 70 7.00 37.95 17.29
N GLN A 71 6.13 36.98 17.59
CA GLN A 71 6.01 36.42 18.92
C GLN A 71 5.44 35.01 18.83
N SER A 72 6.05 34.11 19.59
CA SER A 72 5.72 32.70 19.78
C SER A 72 4.21 32.46 19.93
N ILE A 73 3.57 31.99 18.87
CA ILE A 73 2.18 31.51 18.91
C ILE A 73 2.23 30.03 19.28
N VAL A 74 1.88 29.75 20.53
CA VAL A 74 1.48 28.42 21.01
C VAL A 74 0.19 28.05 20.26
N TYR A 75 0.28 27.16 19.27
CA TYR A 75 -0.90 26.61 18.60
C TYR A 75 -1.47 25.46 19.44
N ASN A 76 -2.44 25.80 20.27
CA ASN A 76 -3.33 24.84 20.89
C ASN A 76 -4.74 25.10 20.34
N SER A 77 -5.19 24.32 19.36
CA SER A 77 -6.63 24.13 19.07
C SER A 77 -6.85 23.10 17.95
N TYR A 78 -7.39 21.96 18.37
CA TYR A 78 -8.26 21.02 17.67
C TYR A 78 -8.85 21.47 16.32
N TYR A 79 -8.19 21.14 15.21
CA TYR A 79 -8.82 21.12 13.89
C TYR A 79 -8.44 19.85 13.12
N ARG A 80 -9.38 18.89 13.11
CA ARG A 80 -9.37 17.67 12.31
C ARG A 80 -9.43 18.03 10.83
N ILE A 81 -8.29 18.08 10.15
CA ILE A 81 -8.22 17.84 8.71
C ILE A 81 -7.31 16.64 8.53
N SER A 82 -7.93 15.46 8.45
CA SER A 82 -7.28 14.15 8.56
C SER A 82 -7.14 13.44 7.21
N ASP A 83 -7.44 14.09 6.09
CA ASP A 83 -7.30 13.49 4.76
C ASP A 83 -6.06 14.04 4.05
N PHE A 84 -5.21 13.15 3.55
CA PHE A 84 -4.03 13.53 2.76
C PHE A 84 -4.31 13.40 1.26
N LEU A 85 -3.79 14.36 0.50
CA LEU A 85 -3.88 14.38 -0.96
C LEU A 85 -2.47 14.37 -1.55
N ILE A 86 -2.15 13.30 -2.28
CA ILE A 86 -0.87 13.14 -2.96
C ILE A 86 -1.14 13.16 -4.47
N SER A 87 -0.58 14.13 -5.17
CA SER A 87 -0.72 14.26 -6.62
C SER A 87 0.55 13.73 -7.30
N LEU A 88 0.37 12.79 -8.22
CA LEU A 88 1.45 12.22 -9.01
C LEU A 88 1.27 12.59 -10.50
N PRO A 89 2.37 12.66 -11.28
CA PRO A 89 2.29 12.91 -12.72
C PRO A 89 1.41 11.89 -13.44
N SER A 90 0.52 12.38 -14.32
CA SER A 90 -0.47 11.55 -15.04
C SER A 90 0.11 10.48 -15.95
N SER A 91 1.35 10.65 -16.38
CA SER A 91 2.05 9.73 -17.27
C SER A 91 2.69 8.54 -16.56
N LEU A 92 2.75 8.54 -15.22
CA LEU A 92 3.43 7.48 -14.49
C LEU A 92 2.73 6.13 -14.64
N GLU A 93 3.54 5.13 -14.94
CA GLU A 93 3.18 3.71 -14.98
C GLU A 93 3.82 2.93 -13.83
N TYR A 94 4.98 3.39 -13.33
CA TYR A 94 5.72 2.74 -12.25
C TYR A 94 6.20 3.78 -11.25
N PHE A 95 5.87 3.56 -9.98
CA PHE A 95 6.35 4.38 -8.88
C PHE A 95 6.96 3.49 -7.80
N ASN A 96 8.19 3.82 -7.41
CA ASN A 96 8.86 3.23 -6.25
C ASN A 96 9.19 4.34 -5.25
N GLY A 97 8.42 4.38 -4.16
CA GLY A 97 8.64 5.24 -3.01
C GLY A 97 8.88 4.45 -1.74
N SER A 98 9.52 3.28 -1.84
CA SER A 98 9.83 2.48 -0.67
C SER A 98 10.85 3.17 0.24
N PHE A 99 10.75 2.94 1.55
CA PHE A 99 11.64 3.53 2.56
C PHE A 99 11.60 5.07 2.63
N ILE A 100 10.49 5.70 2.25
CA ILE A 100 10.29 7.15 2.44
C ILE A 100 9.74 7.43 3.84
N GLU A 101 10.41 8.32 4.57
CA GLU A 101 9.90 8.89 5.81
C GLU A 101 8.96 10.08 5.56
N VAL A 102 7.65 9.86 5.72
CA VAL A 102 6.58 10.86 5.77
C VAL A 102 6.20 11.16 7.24
N ARG A 103 6.64 12.29 7.80
CA ARG A 103 6.20 12.67 9.17
C ARG A 103 4.77 13.21 9.15
N ALA A 104 3.82 12.35 9.50
CA ALA A 104 2.48 12.77 9.89
C ALA A 104 2.39 12.75 11.42
N GLY A 105 2.01 13.87 12.05
CA GLY A 105 1.83 13.95 13.51
C GLY A 105 0.70 13.08 14.06
N HIS A 106 -0.07 12.42 13.19
CA HIS A 106 -1.23 11.57 13.48
C HIS A 106 -1.63 10.77 12.23
N SER A 107 -2.15 9.54 12.39
CA SER A 107 -2.64 8.72 11.26
C SER A 107 -3.82 9.44 10.57
N PRO A 108 -3.83 9.52 9.23
CA PRO A 108 -4.93 10.14 8.49
C PRO A 108 -6.20 9.29 8.56
N ASN A 109 -7.36 9.87 8.25
CA ASN A 109 -8.59 9.12 7.98
C ASN A 109 -8.55 8.51 6.57
N SER A 110 -7.99 9.24 5.61
CA SER A 110 -7.74 8.72 4.27
C SER A 110 -6.54 9.36 3.59
N ILE A 111 -5.96 8.63 2.64
CA ILE A 111 -4.95 9.13 1.71
C ILE A 111 -5.52 8.97 0.31
N THR A 112 -5.54 10.06 -0.45
CA THR A 112 -6.03 10.10 -1.82
C THR A 112 -4.87 10.35 -2.76
N PHE A 113 -4.59 9.39 -3.62
CA PHE A 113 -3.66 9.57 -4.73
C PHE A 113 -4.42 10.08 -5.95
N THR A 114 -3.90 11.09 -6.62
CA THR A 114 -4.49 11.64 -7.85
C THR A 114 -3.47 11.67 -8.97
N GLY A 115 -3.96 11.67 -10.21
CA GLY A 115 -3.08 11.64 -11.39
C GLY A 115 -2.47 10.27 -11.67
N ILE A 116 -2.99 9.17 -11.15
CA ILE A 116 -2.45 7.82 -11.38
C ILE A 116 -3.25 7.03 -12.42
N LYS A 117 -3.58 7.68 -13.53
CA LYS A 117 -4.47 7.13 -14.58
C LYS A 117 -3.90 5.90 -15.29
N HIS A 118 -2.57 5.79 -15.36
CA HIS A 118 -1.87 4.72 -16.07
C HIS A 118 -0.96 3.90 -15.15
N MET A 119 -1.09 4.08 -13.83
CA MET A 119 -0.21 3.45 -12.85
C MET A 119 -0.43 1.93 -12.84
N LYS A 120 0.61 1.16 -13.13
CA LYS A 120 0.60 -0.30 -13.10
C LYS A 120 1.22 -0.82 -11.81
N MET A 121 2.40 -0.30 -11.45
CA MET A 121 3.15 -0.69 -10.25
C MET A 121 3.22 0.46 -9.28
N PHE A 122 2.78 0.21 -8.04
CA PHE A 122 2.86 1.16 -6.95
C PHE A 122 3.55 0.52 -5.76
N ASP A 123 4.80 0.90 -5.51
CA ASP A 123 5.59 0.45 -4.37
C ASP A 123 5.76 1.57 -3.35
N ILE A 124 5.24 1.35 -2.15
CA ILE A 124 5.40 2.24 -1.00
C ILE A 124 5.80 1.44 0.25
N ALA A 125 6.47 0.30 0.07
CA ALA A 125 6.91 -0.56 1.16
C ALA A 125 7.81 0.20 2.14
N SER A 126 7.74 -0.15 3.43
CA SER A 126 8.57 0.45 4.48
C SER A 126 8.50 1.99 4.56
N THR A 127 7.41 2.60 4.12
CA THR A 127 7.17 4.03 4.35
C THR A 127 6.64 4.26 5.75
N THR A 128 6.71 5.48 6.28
CA THR A 128 6.06 5.81 7.57
C THR A 128 4.53 5.94 7.48
N LEU A 129 3.95 5.68 6.30
CA LEU A 129 2.51 5.44 6.13
C LEU A 129 2.10 4.02 6.59
N GLU A 130 2.99 3.35 7.34
CA GLU A 130 2.97 1.97 7.81
C GLU A 130 1.77 1.55 8.68
N ASP A 131 0.59 2.15 8.56
CA ASP A 131 -0.63 1.62 9.19
C ASP A 131 -1.63 1.14 8.12
N CYS A 132 -2.54 0.26 8.52
CA CYS A 132 -3.71 -0.13 7.72
C CYS A 132 -5.04 0.43 8.28
N ASN A 133 -5.00 1.43 9.16
CA ASN A 133 -6.17 1.93 9.90
C ASN A 133 -6.96 3.05 9.18
N TYR A 134 -6.61 3.37 7.94
CA TYR A 134 -7.20 4.44 7.14
C TYR A 134 -7.69 3.93 5.78
N THR A 135 -8.24 4.83 4.94
CA THR A 135 -8.67 4.48 3.57
C THR A 135 -7.67 4.97 2.54
N ILE A 136 -7.26 4.12 1.58
CA ILE A 136 -6.53 4.57 0.38
C ILE A 136 -7.52 4.74 -0.78
N LYS A 137 -7.44 5.88 -1.47
CA LYS A 137 -8.27 6.24 -2.63
C LYS A 137 -7.41 6.53 -3.86
N GLY A 138 -7.98 6.32 -5.05
CA GLY A 138 -7.36 6.67 -6.33
C GLY A 138 -6.55 5.55 -6.97
N LEU A 139 -6.37 4.40 -6.30
CA LEU A 139 -5.57 3.28 -6.82
C LEU A 139 -6.37 2.35 -7.77
N GLU A 140 -7.43 2.84 -8.42
CA GLU A 140 -8.34 1.98 -9.19
C GLU A 140 -7.66 1.28 -10.38
N ASN A 141 -6.61 1.87 -10.95
CA ASN A 141 -5.90 1.32 -12.11
C ASN A 141 -4.64 0.52 -11.74
N VAL A 142 -4.25 0.49 -10.46
CA VAL A 142 -3.03 -0.19 -10.01
C VAL A 142 -3.18 -1.70 -10.16
N GLU A 143 -2.22 -2.33 -10.84
CA GLU A 143 -2.18 -3.77 -11.07
C GLU A 143 -1.30 -4.48 -10.02
N VAL A 144 -0.23 -3.83 -9.56
CA VAL A 144 0.69 -4.36 -8.56
C VAL A 144 0.89 -3.34 -7.45
N LEU A 145 0.57 -3.74 -6.23
CA LEU A 145 0.71 -2.91 -5.02
C LEU A 145 1.67 -3.61 -4.06
N ASN A 146 2.75 -2.90 -3.70
CA ASN A 146 3.66 -3.31 -2.65
C ASN A 146 3.55 -2.37 -1.44
N ILE A 147 3.08 -2.93 -0.33
CA ILE A 147 2.92 -2.27 0.98
C ILE A 147 3.51 -3.17 2.07
N SER A 148 4.64 -3.81 1.74
CA SER A 148 5.38 -4.64 2.68
C SER A 148 5.92 -3.80 3.84
N ASN A 149 6.04 -4.42 5.01
CA ASN A 149 6.46 -3.77 6.26
C ASN A 149 5.48 -2.70 6.80
N PHE A 150 4.20 -2.75 6.42
CA PHE A 150 3.16 -1.94 7.08
C PHE A 150 2.73 -2.63 8.38
N LYS A 151 2.45 -1.90 9.45
CA LYS A 151 1.92 -2.40 10.73
C LYS A 151 0.41 -2.61 10.66
N CYS A 152 -0.03 -3.63 9.94
CA CYS A 152 -1.45 -3.89 9.71
C CYS A 152 -2.12 -4.72 10.82
N HIS A 153 -1.78 -4.45 12.08
CA HIS A 153 -2.40 -5.09 13.25
C HIS A 153 -3.89 -4.76 13.37
N VAL A 154 -4.26 -3.52 13.06
CA VAL A 154 -5.62 -3.00 13.03
C VAL A 154 -5.98 -2.71 11.58
N LEU A 155 -6.93 -3.48 11.04
CA LEU A 155 -7.39 -3.33 9.67
C LEU A 155 -8.58 -2.38 9.60
N ASN A 156 -8.46 -1.36 8.78
CA ASN A 156 -9.60 -0.68 8.23
C ASN A 156 -10.04 -1.44 6.97
N TYR A 157 -11.25 -2.01 6.98
CA TYR A 157 -11.73 -2.82 5.85
C TYR A 157 -12.01 -2.00 4.58
N THR A 158 -11.93 -0.67 4.63
CA THR A 158 -11.95 0.17 3.42
C THR A 158 -10.57 0.52 2.90
N PHE A 159 -9.48 0.10 3.57
CA PHE A 159 -8.10 0.41 3.20
C PHE A 159 -7.79 0.09 1.74
N LEU A 160 -8.12 -1.12 1.26
CA LEU A 160 -7.90 -1.57 -0.13
C LEU A 160 -9.11 -1.39 -1.06
N ARG A 161 -10.19 -0.73 -0.60
CA ARG A 161 -11.47 -0.69 -1.34
C ARG A 161 -11.37 -0.09 -2.74
N SER A 162 -10.43 0.83 -2.96
CA SER A 162 -10.23 1.45 -4.28
C SER A 162 -9.42 0.58 -5.26
N CYS A 163 -8.75 -0.49 -4.81
CA CYS A 163 -7.79 -1.25 -5.61
C CYS A 163 -8.46 -2.32 -6.50
N ALA A 164 -9.54 -1.97 -7.21
CA ALA A 164 -10.42 -2.93 -7.89
C ALA A 164 -9.74 -3.75 -9.01
N ASN A 165 -8.73 -3.19 -9.68
CA ASN A 165 -8.00 -3.86 -10.77
C ASN A 165 -6.72 -4.56 -10.31
N LEU A 166 -6.49 -4.67 -9.00
CA LEU A 166 -5.27 -5.23 -8.46
C LEU A 166 -5.12 -6.71 -8.84
N GLN A 167 -3.97 -7.05 -9.43
CA GLN A 167 -3.59 -8.39 -9.85
C GLN A 167 -2.56 -9.00 -8.89
N GLN A 168 -1.70 -8.18 -8.30
CA GLN A 168 -0.69 -8.61 -7.34
C GLN A 168 -0.66 -7.72 -6.11
N LEU A 169 -0.81 -8.34 -4.94
CA LEU A 169 -0.71 -7.69 -3.64
C LEU A 169 0.48 -8.26 -2.88
N ILE A 170 1.42 -7.40 -2.50
CA ILE A 170 2.62 -7.74 -1.74
C ILE A 170 2.54 -7.04 -0.39
N MET A 171 2.40 -7.83 0.67
CA MET A 171 2.31 -7.38 2.06
C MET A 171 3.14 -8.30 2.96
N HIS A 172 4.40 -8.58 2.59
CA HIS A 172 5.23 -9.40 3.46
C HIS A 172 5.67 -8.59 4.69
N SER A 173 5.86 -9.25 5.83
CA SER A 173 6.30 -8.58 7.05
C SER A 173 5.39 -7.44 7.50
N SER A 174 4.09 -7.53 7.18
CA SER A 174 3.13 -6.44 7.43
C SER A 174 2.24 -6.67 8.65
N SER A 175 2.67 -7.49 9.61
CA SER A 175 1.94 -7.79 10.84
C SER A 175 0.45 -8.12 10.65
N LEU A 176 0.09 -8.71 9.51
CA LEU A 176 -1.30 -8.99 9.13
C LEU A 176 -1.97 -10.08 9.96
N GLY A 177 -1.18 -10.87 10.71
CA GLY A 177 -1.63 -11.98 11.55
C GLY A 177 -2.88 -11.64 12.34
N THR A 178 -2.77 -10.70 13.28
CA THR A 178 -3.89 -10.28 14.12
C THR A 178 -4.99 -9.58 13.33
N GLY A 179 -4.64 -8.86 12.27
CA GLY A 179 -5.59 -8.14 11.44
C GLY A 179 -6.58 -9.06 10.74
N LEU A 180 -6.09 -10.00 9.93
CA LEU A 180 -6.93 -10.93 9.19
C LEU A 180 -7.51 -12.06 10.05
N GLU A 181 -6.86 -12.43 11.17
CA GLU A 181 -7.47 -13.35 12.13
C GLU A 181 -8.82 -12.83 12.65
N ASN A 182 -8.98 -11.51 12.75
CA ASN A 182 -10.24 -10.85 13.15
C ASN A 182 -11.20 -10.57 11.97
N ASP A 183 -10.78 -10.76 10.72
CA ASP A 183 -11.62 -10.57 9.52
C ASP A 183 -12.45 -11.83 9.21
N HIS A 184 -13.31 -12.21 10.15
CA HIS A 184 -14.13 -13.42 10.01
C HIS A 184 -15.11 -13.36 8.83
N GLN A 185 -15.46 -12.16 8.36
CA GLN A 185 -16.38 -11.94 7.24
C GLN A 185 -15.68 -11.82 5.89
N GLY A 186 -14.33 -11.88 5.84
CA GLY A 186 -13.56 -11.78 4.60
C GLY A 186 -13.72 -10.45 3.88
N VAL A 187 -13.89 -9.36 4.62
CA VAL A 187 -14.20 -8.03 4.06
C VAL A 187 -12.95 -7.37 3.48
N PHE A 188 -11.77 -7.64 4.04
CA PHE A 188 -10.54 -6.93 3.69
C PHE A 188 -10.14 -7.11 2.22
N LEU A 189 -10.32 -8.30 1.66
CA LEU A 189 -9.98 -8.61 0.26
C LEU A 189 -11.19 -8.68 -0.67
N LYS A 190 -12.41 -8.43 -0.18
CA LYS A 190 -13.66 -8.75 -0.91
C LYS A 190 -13.76 -8.09 -2.29
N ASP A 191 -13.22 -6.89 -2.44
CA ASP A 191 -13.36 -6.08 -3.65
C ASP A 191 -12.24 -6.37 -4.68
N LEU A 192 -11.21 -7.13 -4.30
CA LEU A 192 -10.00 -7.39 -5.09
C LEU A 192 -10.14 -8.63 -5.98
N LYS A 193 -11.20 -8.68 -6.78
CA LYS A 193 -11.63 -9.87 -7.55
C LYS A 193 -10.61 -10.33 -8.60
N SER A 194 -9.79 -9.41 -9.09
CA SER A 194 -8.78 -9.67 -10.13
C SER A 194 -7.45 -10.20 -9.59
N LEU A 195 -7.30 -10.38 -8.26
CA LEU A 195 -6.05 -10.82 -7.66
C LEU A 195 -5.66 -12.21 -8.16
N GLN A 196 -4.45 -12.28 -8.70
CA GLN A 196 -3.81 -13.51 -9.14
C GLN A 196 -2.68 -13.90 -8.18
N HIS A 197 -1.95 -12.91 -7.65
CA HIS A 197 -0.77 -13.12 -6.80
C HIS A 197 -0.96 -12.44 -5.45
N ILE A 198 -0.78 -13.20 -4.37
CA ILE A 198 -0.74 -12.67 -3.01
C ILE A 198 0.57 -13.10 -2.35
N ASN A 199 1.31 -12.13 -1.82
CA ASN A 199 2.44 -12.39 -0.93
C ASN A 199 2.14 -11.88 0.48
N PHE A 200 1.88 -12.82 1.38
CA PHE A 200 1.59 -12.65 2.79
C PHE A 200 2.67 -13.33 3.65
N ALA A 201 3.89 -13.46 3.14
CA ALA A 201 4.99 -14.04 3.90
C ALA A 201 5.28 -13.25 5.19
N ARG A 202 5.73 -13.93 6.24
CA ARG A 202 6.25 -13.31 7.48
C ARG A 202 5.25 -12.39 8.19
N ASN A 203 3.99 -12.78 8.26
CA ASN A 203 2.92 -12.01 8.91
C ASN A 203 2.46 -12.61 10.25
N GLU A 204 3.19 -13.59 10.77
CA GLU A 204 2.92 -14.24 12.06
C GLU A 204 1.54 -14.92 12.14
N PHE A 205 0.92 -15.31 11.02
CA PHE A 205 -0.35 -16.04 11.03
C PHE A 205 -0.23 -17.35 11.80
N LYS A 206 -1.13 -17.60 12.75
CA LYS A 206 -1.13 -18.83 13.56
C LYS A 206 -2.27 -19.75 13.19
N LEU A 207 -3.44 -19.18 12.90
CA LEU A 207 -4.67 -19.91 12.62
C LEU A 207 -4.95 -20.01 11.12
N PRO A 208 -5.56 -21.11 10.63
CA PRO A 208 -6.01 -21.18 9.25
C PRO A 208 -6.94 -20.03 8.88
N PHE A 209 -6.89 -19.62 7.62
CA PHE A 209 -7.80 -18.60 7.12
C PHE A 209 -9.24 -19.11 7.11
N SER A 210 -10.18 -18.20 7.40
CA SER A 210 -11.59 -18.49 7.20
C SER A 210 -11.88 -18.78 5.73
N LYS A 211 -12.92 -19.56 5.44
CA LYS A 211 -13.37 -19.79 4.06
C LYS A 211 -13.74 -18.49 3.32
N LEU A 212 -14.07 -17.44 4.07
CA LEU A 212 -14.48 -16.15 3.51
C LEU A 212 -13.29 -15.27 3.12
N ALA A 213 -12.11 -15.45 3.74
CA ALA A 213 -10.94 -14.58 3.56
C ALA A 213 -10.53 -14.39 2.09
N PHE A 214 -10.63 -15.45 1.29
CA PHE A 214 -10.28 -15.46 -0.15
C PHE A 214 -11.47 -15.71 -1.07
N GLN A 215 -12.71 -15.54 -0.58
CA GLN A 215 -13.90 -15.96 -1.33
C GLN A 215 -14.00 -15.30 -2.72
N SER A 216 -13.61 -14.03 -2.82
CA SER A 216 -13.60 -13.28 -4.08
C SER A 216 -12.44 -13.67 -5.01
N GLN A 217 -11.48 -14.46 -4.54
CA GLN A 217 -10.25 -14.81 -5.26
C GLN A 217 -10.15 -16.29 -5.64
N LEU A 218 -11.10 -17.15 -5.22
CA LEU A 218 -11.05 -18.60 -5.48
C LEU A 218 -10.93 -18.97 -6.97
N HIS A 219 -11.43 -18.10 -7.86
CA HIS A 219 -11.40 -18.27 -9.31
C HIS A 219 -10.30 -17.47 -10.03
N SER A 220 -9.57 -16.61 -9.34
CA SER A 220 -8.52 -15.76 -9.94
C SER A 220 -7.14 -16.04 -9.38
N LEU A 221 -7.03 -16.46 -8.11
CA LEU A 221 -5.76 -16.66 -7.44
C LEU A 221 -4.98 -17.82 -8.05
N ARG A 222 -3.72 -17.54 -8.41
CA ARG A 222 -2.77 -18.47 -9.02
C ARG A 222 -1.56 -18.70 -8.11
N PHE A 223 -1.11 -17.69 -7.37
CA PHE A 223 0.08 -17.76 -6.54
C PHE A 223 -0.21 -17.19 -5.15
N LEU A 224 -0.05 -18.01 -4.12
CA LEU A 224 -0.24 -17.63 -2.73
C LEU A 224 1.05 -17.94 -1.94
N THR A 225 1.70 -16.89 -1.45
CA THR A 225 2.90 -17.02 -0.61
C THR A 225 2.56 -16.74 0.84
N LEU A 226 2.77 -17.75 1.69
CA LEU A 226 2.54 -17.78 3.13
C LEU A 226 3.80 -18.22 3.89
N GLU A 227 4.96 -18.09 3.24
CA GLU A 227 6.27 -18.42 3.80
C GLU A 227 6.53 -17.68 5.12
N GLY A 228 7.21 -18.33 6.06
CA GLY A 228 7.67 -17.65 7.28
C GLY A 228 6.56 -17.24 8.24
N ASN A 229 5.41 -17.91 8.21
CA ASN A 229 4.32 -17.72 9.19
C ASN A 229 4.40 -18.78 10.30
N MET A 230 3.34 -18.91 11.10
CA MET A 230 3.30 -19.75 12.31
C MET A 230 2.22 -20.83 12.24
N PHE A 231 1.76 -21.21 11.05
CA PHE A 231 0.72 -22.23 10.87
C PHE A 231 1.20 -23.59 11.38
N THR A 232 0.36 -24.28 12.16
CA THR A 232 0.62 -25.64 12.66
C THR A 232 -0.11 -26.73 11.88
N ILE A 233 -1.06 -26.32 11.05
CA ILE A 233 -1.87 -27.16 10.15
C ILE A 233 -2.03 -26.42 8.81
N MET A 234 -2.68 -27.03 7.82
CA MET A 234 -2.87 -26.42 6.52
C MET A 234 -3.63 -25.07 6.63
N PRO A 235 -3.08 -23.96 6.10
CA PRO A 235 -3.67 -22.63 6.29
C PRO A 235 -4.94 -22.38 5.47
N VAL A 236 -5.18 -23.16 4.43
CA VAL A 236 -6.30 -22.98 3.51
C VAL A 236 -6.87 -24.33 3.08
N ASN A 237 -8.15 -24.34 2.70
CA ASN A 237 -8.76 -25.50 2.06
C ASN A 237 -8.43 -25.50 0.56
N LEU A 238 -7.47 -26.33 0.16
CA LEU A 238 -6.97 -26.39 -1.23
C LEU A 238 -8.06 -26.71 -2.26
N ALA A 239 -9.07 -27.50 -1.88
CA ALA A 239 -10.20 -27.82 -2.75
C ALA A 239 -11.02 -26.60 -3.21
N ASP A 240 -10.98 -25.48 -2.47
CA ASP A 240 -11.75 -24.28 -2.80
C ASP A 240 -11.11 -23.48 -3.95
N PHE A 241 -9.83 -23.68 -4.26
CA PHE A 241 -9.13 -22.90 -5.28
C PHE A 241 -9.13 -23.60 -6.65
N ASN A 242 -9.63 -22.91 -7.67
CA ASN A 242 -9.77 -23.49 -9.01
C ASN A 242 -8.51 -23.38 -9.87
N HIS A 243 -7.71 -22.34 -9.66
CA HIS A 243 -6.58 -21.97 -10.52
C HIS A 243 -5.27 -21.80 -9.75
N LEU A 244 -5.20 -22.21 -8.49
CA LEU A 244 -3.99 -22.10 -7.68
C LEU A 244 -2.91 -23.03 -8.27
N ARG A 245 -1.78 -22.43 -8.64
CA ARG A 245 -0.61 -23.09 -9.25
C ARG A 245 0.56 -23.19 -8.30
N LEU A 246 0.67 -22.24 -7.36
CA LEU A 246 1.72 -22.21 -6.37
C LEU A 246 1.14 -21.83 -5.02
N LEU A 247 1.44 -22.67 -4.03
CA LEU A 247 1.25 -22.38 -2.62
C LEU A 247 2.58 -22.56 -1.89
N ASP A 248 3.17 -21.45 -1.46
CA ASP A 248 4.41 -21.47 -0.68
C ASP A 248 4.08 -21.36 0.81
N ILE A 249 4.27 -22.44 1.54
CA ILE A 249 4.08 -22.54 3.00
C ILE A 249 5.38 -22.90 3.71
N ARG A 250 6.54 -22.69 3.08
CA ARG A 250 7.86 -22.94 3.69
C ARG A 250 8.01 -22.13 4.98
N ASN A 251 8.91 -22.57 5.86
CA ASN A 251 9.21 -21.87 7.12
C ASN A 251 7.96 -21.62 8.01
N ASN A 252 7.04 -22.58 8.03
CA ASN A 252 5.93 -22.66 8.98
C ASN A 252 6.18 -23.77 10.02
N LYS A 253 5.16 -24.10 10.82
CA LYS A 253 5.21 -25.14 11.87
C LYS A 253 4.24 -26.29 11.61
N ILE A 254 3.92 -26.57 10.34
CA ILE A 254 2.92 -27.59 9.96
C ILE A 254 3.40 -28.96 10.43
N LEU A 255 2.61 -29.60 11.29
CA LEU A 255 3.00 -30.83 11.96
C LEU A 255 2.68 -32.09 11.14
N TYR A 256 1.59 -32.05 10.37
CA TYR A 256 1.12 -33.17 9.57
C TYR A 256 0.25 -32.67 8.40
N LEU A 257 0.06 -33.55 7.42
CA LEU A 257 -0.97 -33.42 6.38
C LEU A 257 -2.00 -34.53 6.58
N THR A 258 -3.27 -34.16 6.52
CA THR A 258 -4.41 -35.08 6.55
C THR A 258 -4.61 -35.74 5.18
N ASN A 259 -5.33 -36.87 5.14
CA ASN A 259 -5.71 -37.52 3.88
C ASN A 259 -6.49 -36.57 2.95
N LYS A 260 -7.28 -35.66 3.50
CA LYS A 260 -7.99 -34.65 2.71
C LYS A 260 -7.01 -33.73 1.99
N GLU A 261 -6.04 -33.17 2.71
CA GLU A 261 -5.05 -32.25 2.13
C GLU A 261 -4.17 -32.95 1.11
N THR A 262 -3.73 -34.19 1.38
CA THR A 262 -2.98 -35.00 0.40
C THR A 262 -3.79 -35.22 -0.88
N ASN A 263 -5.07 -35.58 -0.77
CA ASN A 263 -5.95 -35.75 -1.93
C ASN A 263 -6.17 -34.45 -2.71
N ASP A 264 -6.30 -33.31 -2.02
CA ASP A 264 -6.47 -32.01 -2.65
C ASP A 264 -5.19 -31.58 -3.40
N ILE A 265 -4.01 -31.84 -2.83
CA ILE A 265 -2.72 -31.64 -3.51
C ILE A 265 -2.63 -32.48 -4.78
N GLU A 266 -2.97 -33.77 -4.70
CA GLU A 266 -2.96 -34.64 -5.89
C GLU A 266 -3.87 -34.15 -7.01
N ARG A 267 -5.04 -33.61 -6.66
CA ARG A 267 -5.98 -33.03 -7.63
C ARG A 267 -5.41 -31.78 -8.29
N LEU A 268 -4.72 -30.93 -7.55
CA LEU A 268 -4.10 -29.72 -8.09
C LEU A 268 -2.95 -30.04 -9.04
N ILE A 269 -2.15 -31.07 -8.76
CA ILE A 269 -1.04 -31.50 -9.64
C ILE A 269 -1.54 -32.07 -10.98
N LYS A 270 -2.75 -32.64 -11.00
CA LYS A 270 -3.35 -33.26 -12.20
C LYS A 270 -4.12 -32.28 -13.11
N LYS A 271 -4.33 -31.03 -12.68
CA LYS A 271 -5.02 -29.98 -13.45
C LYS A 271 -4.03 -29.17 -14.29
#